data_AF-A0A8T5R6D4-F1
#
_entry.id   AF-A0A8T5R6D4-F1
#
_cell.length_a   1.000
_cell.length_b   1.000
_cell.length_c   1.000
_cell.angle_alpha   90.00
_cell.angle_beta   90.00
_cell.angle_gamma   90.00
#
_symmetry.space_group_name_H-M   'P 1'
#
loop_
_entity.id
_entity.type
_entity.pdbx_description
1 polymer ?
#
loop_
_entity_poly.entity_id
_entity_poly.type
_entity_poly.pdbx_seq_one_letter_code
_entity_poly.pdbx_strand_id
1 'polypeptide(L)'
;MEAITINKYVQVICPVCKSKDVIQIPKSVINNATQLTTISVPKGKICQHHFQLFLDKNFVIRGYQKVDFQIINDQGVKLDKIDSKEHFVNSLELYNSSDLDKNKPKTIPRKPDIHKDKKCVEIKIRTDSKMTLKEIYDEFWEFIDNNNETFRKFILRDKRRRLILGMNNHTQRTEHQFLEILPKN
;
A
#
# COMPACT_ATOMS: atom_id res chain seq x y z
N MET A 1 15.32 5.84 42.78
CA MET A 1 14.84 4.45 42.81
C MET A 1 15.14 3.84 41.44
N GLU A 2 16.19 3.03 41.35
CA GLU A 2 16.58 2.38 40.09
C GLU A 2 15.55 1.29 39.75
N ALA A 3 14.90 1.41 38.60
CA ALA A 3 13.96 0.40 38.14
C ALA A 3 14.73 -0.87 37.78
N ILE A 4 14.54 -1.93 38.56
CA ILE A 4 15.10 -3.25 38.29
C ILE A 4 14.48 -3.74 36.95
N THR A 5 15.24 -3.64 35.87
CA THR A 5 14.85 -4.10 34.54
C THR A 5 15.01 -5.61 34.47
N ILE A 6 13.98 -6.33 34.90
CA ILE A 6 13.96 -7.79 34.75
C ILE A 6 13.79 -8.10 33.26
N ASN A 7 14.82 -8.70 32.67
CA ASN A 7 14.77 -9.20 31.30
C ASN A 7 14.15 -10.60 31.25
N LYS A 8 13.41 -10.90 30.19
CA LYS A 8 12.91 -12.26 29.90
C LYS A 8 13.44 -12.75 28.57
N TYR A 9 13.65 -14.05 28.49
CA TYR A 9 14.09 -14.74 27.29
C TYR A 9 12.88 -15.36 26.59
N VAL A 10 12.73 -15.11 25.30
CA VAL A 10 11.63 -15.64 24.48
C VAL A 10 12.22 -16.34 23.27
N GLN A 11 11.80 -17.59 23.05
CA GLN A 11 12.18 -18.35 21.87
C GLN A 11 11.34 -17.90 20.67
N VAL A 12 12.01 -17.42 19.63
CA VAL A 12 11.40 -16.86 18.42
C VAL A 12 11.71 -17.76 17.24
N ILE A 13 10.72 -17.95 16.38
CA ILE A 13 10.83 -18.78 15.17
C ILE A 13 10.63 -17.88 13.96
N CYS A 14 11.57 -17.89 13.02
CA CYS A 14 11.43 -17.15 11.77
C CYS A 14 10.23 -17.70 10.97
N PRO A 15 9.26 -16.85 10.56
CA PRO A 15 8.10 -17.30 9.79
C PRO A 15 8.46 -17.73 8.35
N VAL A 16 9.63 -17.32 7.84
CA VAL A 16 10.08 -17.60 6.47
C VAL A 16 10.89 -18.89 6.37
N CYS A 17 11.94 -19.05 7.18
CA CYS A 17 12.87 -20.18 7.09
C CYS A 17 12.84 -21.13 8.28
N LYS A 18 11.99 -20.85 9.29
CA LYS A 18 11.83 -21.68 10.51
C LYS A 18 13.07 -21.81 11.41
N SER A 19 14.13 -21.04 11.16
CA SER A 19 15.23 -20.86 12.11
C SER A 19 14.70 -20.39 13.46
N LYS A 20 15.30 -20.91 14.55
CA LYS A 20 14.90 -20.59 15.92
C LYS A 20 16.05 -19.94 16.64
N ASP A 21 15.75 -18.95 17.46
CA ASP A 21 16.73 -18.33 18.35
C ASP A 21 16.03 -17.75 19.58
N VAL A 22 16.79 -17.35 20.59
CA VAL A 22 16.28 -16.78 21.84
C VAL A 22 16.63 -15.30 21.89
N ILE A 23 15.61 -14.45 21.97
CA ILE A 23 15.79 -13.01 22.13
C ILE A 23 15.51 -12.58 23.58
N GLN A 24 16.27 -11.60 24.05
CA GLN A 24 16.09 -10.99 25.36
C GLN A 24 15.22 -9.74 25.23
N ILE A 25 14.13 -9.70 25.99
CA ILE A 25 13.16 -8.60 25.94
C ILE A 25 13.00 -7.99 27.35
N PRO A 26 13.21 -6.67 27.50
CA PRO A 26 12.96 -5.98 28.77
C PRO A 26 11.46 -5.92 29.08
N LYS A 27 11.08 -6.22 30.34
CA LYS A 27 9.69 -6.09 30.80
C LYS A 27 9.11 -4.68 30.62
N SER A 28 9.96 -3.66 30.66
CA SER A 28 9.54 -2.25 30.49
C SER A 28 8.87 -2.00 29.14
N VAL A 29 9.32 -2.66 28.07
CA VAL A 29 8.75 -2.47 26.72
C VAL A 29 7.36 -3.09 26.61
N ILE A 30 7.13 -4.21 27.30
CA ILE A 30 5.86 -4.96 27.22
C ILE A 30 4.79 -4.35 28.12
N ASN A 31 5.15 -3.90 29.32
CA ASN A 31 4.19 -3.34 30.27
C ASN A 31 3.53 -2.04 29.80
N ASN A 32 4.17 -1.30 28.89
CA ASN A 32 3.62 -0.06 28.34
C ASN A 32 2.52 -0.29 27.29
N ALA A 33 2.41 -1.51 26.74
CA ALA A 33 1.43 -1.81 25.69
C ALA A 33 0.05 -2.17 26.29
N THR A 34 -1.03 -1.69 25.66
CA THR A 34 -2.40 -1.97 26.10
C THR A 34 -2.75 -3.46 25.97
N GLN A 35 -2.36 -4.10 24.87
CA GLN A 35 -2.65 -5.52 24.59
C GLN A 35 -1.44 -6.29 24.04
N LEU A 36 -0.90 -5.87 22.89
CA LEU A 36 0.22 -6.55 22.21
C LEU A 36 1.40 -5.60 22.00
N THR A 37 2.60 -6.14 22.16
CA THR A 37 3.86 -5.48 21.85
C THR A 37 4.38 -6.01 20.53
N THR A 38 4.54 -5.11 19.56
CA THR A 38 5.15 -5.42 18.26
C THR A 38 6.66 -5.23 18.34
N ILE A 39 7.42 -6.28 18.00
CA ILE A 39 8.88 -6.25 17.95
C ILE A 39 9.35 -6.51 16.52
N SER A 40 10.17 -5.61 16.00
CA SER A 40 10.85 -5.75 14.71
C SER A 40 12.15 -6.55 14.89
N VAL A 41 12.28 -7.67 14.19
CA VAL A 41 13.47 -8.54 14.20
C VAL A 41 14.26 -8.32 12.91
N PRO A 42 15.31 -7.48 12.90
CA PRO A 42 16.06 -7.16 11.70
C PRO A 42 16.86 -8.37 11.17
N LYS A 43 17.28 -8.27 9.91
CA LYS A 43 18.16 -9.25 9.27
C LYS A 43 19.43 -9.44 10.10
N GLY A 44 19.91 -10.67 10.19
CA GLY A 44 21.12 -11.03 10.92
C GLY A 44 20.94 -11.23 12.42
N LYS A 45 19.77 -10.96 13.01
CA LYS A 45 19.52 -11.30 14.42
C LYS A 45 19.23 -12.78 14.64
N ILE A 46 18.37 -13.37 13.81
CA ILE A 46 18.01 -14.80 13.88
C ILE A 46 18.38 -15.50 12.56
N CYS A 47 18.15 -14.84 11.45
CA CYS A 47 18.46 -15.30 10.10
C CYS A 47 18.50 -14.08 9.15
N GLN A 48 18.64 -14.30 7.85
CA GLN A 48 18.69 -13.23 6.84
C GLN A 48 17.33 -12.58 6.53
N HIS A 49 16.24 -12.98 7.21
CA HIS A 49 14.91 -12.43 7.01
C HIS A 49 14.57 -11.36 8.05
N HIS A 50 13.92 -10.29 7.58
CA HIS A 50 13.30 -9.28 8.44
C HIS A 50 11.84 -9.63 8.65
N PHE A 51 11.38 -9.61 9.90
CA PHE A 51 9.98 -9.87 10.23
C PHE A 51 9.60 -9.16 11.54
N GLN A 52 8.31 -9.02 11.79
CA GLN A 52 7.77 -8.53 13.05
C GLN A 52 7.10 -9.69 13.81
N LEU A 53 7.15 -9.62 15.14
CA LEU A 53 6.47 -10.54 16.02
C LEU A 53 5.59 -9.79 17.01
N PHE A 54 4.48 -10.41 17.40
CA PHE A 54 3.53 -9.87 18.36
C PHE A 54 3.60 -10.65 19.66
N LEU A 55 3.90 -9.97 20.75
CA LEU A 55 3.94 -10.54 22.10
C LEU A 55 2.80 -10.00 22.95
N ASP A 56 2.25 -10.85 23.81
CA ASP A 56 1.36 -10.39 24.86
C ASP A 56 2.11 -10.04 26.15
N LYS A 57 1.36 -9.58 27.16
CA LYS A 57 1.87 -9.26 28.51
C LYS A 57 2.47 -10.48 29.25
N ASN A 58 2.11 -11.68 28.82
CA ASN A 58 2.60 -12.94 29.38
C ASN A 58 3.86 -13.46 28.66
N PHE A 59 4.41 -12.68 27.72
CA PHE A 59 5.59 -13.05 26.91
C PHE A 59 5.32 -14.22 25.96
N VAL A 60 4.05 -14.43 25.60
CA VAL A 60 3.63 -15.44 24.63
C VAL A 60 3.53 -14.80 23.26
N ILE A 61 4.15 -15.44 22.27
CA ILE A 61 4.06 -15.01 20.87
C ILE A 61 2.66 -15.31 20.35
N ARG A 62 1.96 -14.26 19.90
CA ARG A 62 0.60 -14.34 19.35
C ARG A 62 0.57 -14.39 17.83
N GLY A 63 1.63 -13.92 17.17
CA GLY A 63 1.70 -13.96 15.72
C GLY A 63 3.02 -13.42 15.16
N TYR A 64 3.15 -13.54 13.85
CA TYR A 64 4.27 -13.06 13.06
C TYR A 64 3.75 -12.31 11.83
N GLN A 65 4.47 -11.29 11.42
CA GLN A 65 4.21 -10.56 10.17
C GLN A 65 5.49 -10.50 9.34
N LYS A 66 5.38 -10.88 8.07
CA LYS A 66 6.48 -10.75 7.09
C LYS A 66 6.52 -9.30 6.61
N VAL A 67 7.74 -8.79 6.41
CA VAL A 67 7.95 -7.44 5.86
C VAL A 67 8.26 -7.57 4.38
N ASP A 68 7.39 -7.04 3.51
CA ASP A 68 7.55 -7.15 2.05
C ASP A 68 8.58 -6.14 1.51
N PHE A 69 8.58 -4.92 2.04
CA PHE A 69 9.52 -3.85 1.66
C PHE A 69 9.95 -3.04 2.88
N GLN A 70 11.22 -2.62 2.91
CA GLN A 70 11.78 -1.73 3.92
C GLN A 70 12.33 -0.49 3.20
N ILE A 71 11.78 0.67 3.49
CA ILE A 71 12.27 1.95 2.96
C ILE A 71 13.49 2.35 3.81
N ILE A 72 14.64 2.56 3.17
CA ILE A 72 15.85 3.08 3.79
C ILE A 72 15.86 4.59 3.51
N ASN A 73 15.72 5.41 4.55
CA ASN A 73 15.91 6.85 4.40
C ASN A 73 17.41 7.13 4.50
N ASP A 74 18.04 7.50 3.38
CA ASP A 74 19.45 7.87 3.33
C ASP A 74 19.68 9.22 4.02
N GLN A 75 19.72 9.22 5.35
CA GLN A 75 20.26 10.33 6.12
C GLN A 75 21.62 9.91 6.70
N GLY A 76 22.67 10.05 5.88
CA GLY A 76 24.05 10.13 6.40
C GLY A 76 25.03 9.01 6.05
N VAL A 77 24.83 8.23 4.99
CA VAL A 77 25.90 7.35 4.49
C VAL A 77 26.79 8.14 3.52
N LYS A 78 28.03 8.44 3.93
CA LYS A 78 29.12 8.70 2.99
C LYS A 78 29.33 7.40 2.22
N LEU A 79 28.69 7.26 1.07
CA LEU A 79 28.90 6.13 0.17
C LEU A 79 30.28 6.29 -0.47
N ASP A 80 31.22 5.45 -0.03
CA ASP A 80 32.31 5.04 -0.89
C ASP A 80 31.72 4.58 -2.22
N LYS A 81 32.31 5.08 -3.29
CA LYS A 81 31.86 4.97 -4.68
C LYS A 81 31.42 3.54 -5.02
N ILE A 82 30.11 3.30 -5.05
CA ILE A 82 29.52 2.18 -5.81
C ILE A 82 28.88 2.79 -7.03
N ASP A 83 29.61 2.65 -8.13
CA ASP A 83 29.22 3.05 -9.47
C ASP A 83 28.18 2.04 -10.00
N SER A 84 26.91 2.32 -9.77
CA SER A 84 25.80 1.68 -10.50
C SER A 84 24.57 2.57 -10.46
N LYS A 85 24.44 3.39 -11.51
CA LYS A 85 23.17 3.92 -12.00
C LYS A 85 22.22 2.75 -12.30
N GLU A 86 21.53 2.23 -11.29
CA GLU A 86 20.35 1.40 -11.51
C GLU A 86 19.11 2.23 -11.18
N HIS A 87 18.68 2.95 -12.22
CA HIS A 87 17.28 3.03 -12.64
C HIS A 87 16.24 3.27 -11.53
N PHE A 88 16.35 4.39 -10.82
CA PHE A 88 15.15 5.04 -10.31
C PHE A 88 14.43 5.67 -11.50
N VAL A 89 13.54 4.90 -12.13
CA VAL A 89 12.63 5.48 -13.13
C VAL A 89 11.68 6.37 -12.34
N ASN A 90 11.87 7.67 -12.45
CA ASN A 90 10.88 8.61 -12.00
C ASN A 90 9.64 8.38 -12.89
N SER A 91 8.61 7.71 -12.36
CA SER A 91 7.41 7.29 -13.11
C SER A 91 6.69 8.43 -13.85
N LEU A 92 7.07 9.68 -13.56
CA LEU A 92 6.57 10.89 -14.20
C LEU A 92 7.26 11.20 -15.55
N GLU A 93 8.52 10.79 -15.76
CA GLU A 93 9.24 11.09 -17.01
C GLU A 93 8.82 10.18 -18.17
N LEU A 94 8.42 8.94 -17.89
CA LEU A 94 7.90 8.01 -18.91
C LEU A 94 6.57 8.44 -19.51
N TYR A 95 5.78 9.27 -18.82
CA TYR A 95 4.48 9.71 -19.31
C TYR A 95 4.60 10.75 -20.44
N ASN A 96 5.70 11.52 -20.45
CA ASN A 96 5.88 12.65 -21.36
C ASN A 96 6.61 12.28 -22.67
N SER A 97 7.12 11.05 -22.83
CA SER A 97 7.86 10.64 -24.04
C SER A 97 7.03 9.91 -25.08
N SER A 98 5.70 9.96 -25.00
CA SER A 98 4.81 9.31 -25.97
C SER A 98 4.55 10.19 -27.20
N ASP A 99 5.59 10.78 -27.78
CA ASP A 99 5.52 11.33 -29.14
C ASP A 99 6.19 10.35 -30.11
N LEU A 100 5.31 9.76 -30.93
CA LEU A 100 5.54 9.22 -32.28
C LEU A 100 7.00 8.92 -32.66
N ASP A 101 7.40 7.64 -32.68
CA ASP A 101 7.90 7.11 -33.95
C ASP A 101 7.99 5.58 -34.06
N LYS A 102 7.72 5.15 -35.28
CA LYS A 102 7.66 3.77 -35.74
C LYS A 102 9.06 3.18 -35.81
N ASN A 103 9.44 2.25 -34.92
CA ASN A 103 10.52 1.30 -35.23
C ASN A 103 10.36 -0.01 -34.46
N LYS A 104 10.12 -1.10 -35.20
CA LYS A 104 10.16 -2.49 -34.68
C LYS A 104 11.62 -2.90 -34.45
N PRO A 105 12.02 -3.39 -33.26
CA PRO A 105 13.32 -4.02 -33.11
C PRO A 105 13.30 -5.45 -33.67
N LYS A 106 14.26 -5.74 -34.54
CA LYS A 106 14.54 -7.06 -35.12
C LYS A 106 15.02 -8.02 -34.03
N THR A 107 14.46 -9.23 -34.00
CA THR A 107 14.90 -10.35 -33.16
C THR A 107 16.27 -10.88 -33.59
N ILE A 108 17.23 -10.92 -32.66
CA ILE A 108 18.50 -11.65 -32.80
C ILE A 108 18.37 -12.98 -32.03
N PRO A 109 18.59 -14.15 -32.65
CA PRO A 109 18.56 -15.42 -31.91
C PRO A 109 19.87 -15.59 -31.13
N ARG A 110 19.77 -15.77 -29.81
CA ARG A 110 20.90 -16.16 -28.96
C ARG A 110 20.91 -17.68 -28.77
N LYS A 111 22.10 -18.28 -28.91
CA LYS A 111 22.39 -19.68 -28.57
C LYS A 111 22.23 -19.92 -27.05
N PRO A 112 21.95 -21.16 -26.62
CA PRO A 112 21.61 -21.45 -25.24
C PRO A 112 22.88 -21.69 -24.41
N ASP A 113 22.93 -21.15 -23.19
CA ASP A 113 23.69 -21.76 -22.08
C ASP A 113 23.11 -21.35 -20.70
N ILE A 114 22.55 -22.36 -20.03
CA ILE A 114 22.77 -22.77 -18.62
C ILE A 114 22.36 -21.83 -17.45
N HIS A 115 21.41 -22.35 -16.65
CA HIS A 115 21.07 -22.11 -15.22
C HIS A 115 20.43 -20.78 -14.75
N LYS A 116 19.10 -20.79 -14.61
CA LYS A 116 18.35 -20.75 -13.33
C LYS A 116 16.88 -20.46 -13.67
N ASP A 117 15.98 -21.36 -13.26
CA ASP A 117 14.54 -21.18 -13.37
C ASP A 117 14.06 -20.01 -12.49
N LYS A 118 14.22 -18.78 -12.99
CA LYS A 118 13.33 -17.68 -12.65
C LYS A 118 12.11 -17.85 -13.54
N LYS A 119 11.08 -18.50 -13.00
CA LYS A 119 9.74 -18.44 -13.59
C LYS A 119 9.28 -16.98 -13.52
N CYS A 120 9.57 -16.22 -14.58
CA CYS A 120 9.04 -14.90 -14.80
C CYS A 120 7.54 -15.09 -15.04
N VAL A 121 6.72 -14.65 -14.09
CA VAL A 121 5.28 -14.56 -14.31
C VAL A 121 5.09 -13.36 -15.23
N GLU A 122 4.84 -13.62 -16.51
CA GLU A 122 4.34 -12.59 -17.43
C GLU A 122 2.99 -12.10 -16.90
N ILE A 123 3.01 -10.96 -16.20
CA ILE A 123 1.79 -10.22 -15.92
C ILE A 123 1.39 -9.58 -17.25
N LYS A 124 0.47 -10.25 -17.98
CA LYS A 124 -0.28 -9.62 -19.06
C LYS A 124 -1.18 -8.54 -18.44
N ILE A 125 -0.65 -7.34 -18.25
CA ILE A 125 -1.46 -6.19 -17.88
C ILE A 125 -2.34 -5.90 -19.10
N ARG A 126 -3.63 -6.21 -18.98
CA ARG A 126 -4.63 -5.84 -19.98
C ARG A 126 -4.83 -4.33 -19.87
N THR A 127 -4.18 -3.54 -20.73
CA THR A 127 -4.28 -2.07 -20.72
C THR A 127 -5.46 -1.54 -21.54
N ASP A 128 -6.57 -2.28 -21.63
CA ASP A 128 -7.72 -1.88 -22.46
C ASP A 128 -9.02 -1.71 -21.66
N SER A 129 -8.96 -1.53 -20.34
CA SER A 129 -10.16 -1.19 -19.58
C SER A 129 -10.36 0.32 -19.59
N LYS A 130 -11.01 0.84 -20.63
CA LYS A 130 -11.60 2.19 -20.61
C LYS A 130 -12.72 2.19 -19.58
N MET A 131 -12.39 2.39 -18.31
CA MET A 131 -13.40 2.56 -17.28
C MET A 131 -14.11 3.90 -17.48
N THR A 132 -15.43 3.87 -17.41
CA THR A 132 -16.24 5.09 -17.41
C THR A 132 -16.06 5.83 -16.09
N LEU A 133 -16.27 7.15 -16.08
CA LEU A 133 -16.28 7.93 -14.84
C LEU A 133 -17.28 7.38 -13.81
N LYS A 134 -18.37 6.77 -14.27
CA LYS A 134 -19.34 6.12 -13.39
C LYS A 134 -18.75 4.90 -12.69
N GLU A 135 -18.03 4.05 -13.42
CA GLU A 135 -17.39 2.85 -12.85
C GLU A 135 -16.31 3.22 -11.84
N ILE A 136 -15.47 4.20 -12.17
CA ILE A 136 -14.47 4.75 -11.25
C ILE A 136 -15.15 5.29 -9.99
N TYR A 137 -16.26 6.03 -10.16
CA TYR A 137 -17.01 6.53 -9.01
C TYR A 137 -17.57 5.40 -8.15
N ASP A 138 -18.21 4.41 -8.76
CA ASP A 138 -18.87 3.32 -8.03
C ASP A 138 -17.86 2.50 -7.20
N GLU A 139 -16.63 2.35 -7.68
CA GLU A 139 -15.55 1.62 -7.00
C GLU A 139 -14.87 2.45 -5.90
N PHE A 140 -14.67 3.75 -6.12
CA PHE A 140 -13.83 4.59 -5.24
C PHE A 140 -14.59 5.71 -4.52
N TRP A 141 -15.93 5.68 -4.49
CA TRP A 141 -16.74 6.74 -3.91
C TRP A 141 -16.38 7.06 -2.44
N GLU A 142 -15.85 6.13 -1.66
CA GLU A 142 -15.48 6.39 -0.25
C GLU A 142 -14.29 7.36 -0.12
N PHE A 143 -13.46 7.45 -1.16
CA PHE A 143 -12.24 8.26 -1.18
C PHE A 143 -12.39 9.58 -1.96
N ILE A 144 -13.54 9.79 -2.60
CA ILE A 144 -13.79 10.99 -3.41
C ILE A 144 -14.48 12.05 -2.55
N ASP A 145 -13.87 13.23 -2.42
CA ASP A 145 -14.43 14.35 -1.66
C ASP A 145 -15.83 14.78 -2.15
N ASN A 146 -16.67 15.24 -1.22
CA ASN A 146 -18.02 15.74 -1.54
C ASN A 146 -18.01 16.99 -2.45
N ASN A 147 -16.94 17.77 -2.42
CA ASN A 147 -16.77 18.98 -3.21
C ASN A 147 -16.08 18.73 -4.57
N ASN A 148 -15.90 17.48 -4.97
CA ASN A 148 -15.25 17.15 -6.23
C ASN A 148 -16.15 17.51 -7.44
N GLU A 149 -15.69 18.42 -8.28
CA GLU A 149 -16.44 18.91 -9.44
C GLU A 149 -16.64 17.83 -10.51
N THR A 150 -15.62 16.99 -10.75
CA THR A 150 -15.64 15.91 -11.75
C THR A 150 -16.72 14.88 -11.42
N PHE A 151 -16.87 14.54 -10.15
CA PHE A 151 -17.84 13.54 -9.70
C PHE A 151 -19.15 14.15 -9.17
N ARG A 152 -19.34 15.47 -9.25
CA ARG A 152 -20.49 16.19 -8.68
C ARG A 152 -21.84 15.57 -9.06
N LYS A 153 -22.00 15.17 -10.31
CA LYS A 153 -23.24 14.54 -10.81
C LYS A 153 -23.54 13.19 -10.14
N PHE A 154 -22.51 12.43 -9.80
CA PHE A 154 -22.64 11.14 -9.12
C PHE A 154 -22.84 11.32 -7.61
N ILE A 155 -22.09 12.25 -7.00
CA ILE A 155 -22.19 12.60 -5.58
C ILE A 155 -23.61 13.03 -5.19
N LEU A 156 -24.24 13.90 -5.98
CA LEU A 156 -25.59 14.38 -5.71
C LEU A 156 -26.66 13.27 -5.83
N ARG A 157 -26.41 12.27 -6.68
CA ARG A 157 -27.36 11.18 -6.92
C ARG A 157 -27.16 10.00 -5.97
N ASP A 158 -25.98 9.88 -5.36
CA ASP A 158 -25.65 8.76 -4.48
C ASP A 158 -26.49 8.80 -3.19
N LYS A 159 -27.29 7.75 -2.98
CA LYS A 159 -28.09 7.58 -1.76
C LYS A 159 -27.22 7.18 -0.56
N ARG A 160 -26.11 6.47 -0.80
CA ARG A 160 -25.19 5.99 0.25
C ARG A 160 -24.59 7.17 1.02
N ARG A 161 -24.16 8.20 0.30
CA ARG A 161 -23.60 9.43 0.89
C ARG A 161 -24.64 10.22 1.69
N ARG A 162 -25.90 10.24 1.23
CA ARG A 162 -26.99 10.92 1.94
C ARG A 162 -27.31 10.28 3.29
N LEU A 163 -27.18 8.95 3.39
CA LEU A 163 -27.34 8.22 4.64
C LEU A 163 -26.21 8.53 5.63
N ILE A 164 -24.97 8.63 5.16
CA ILE A 164 -23.80 8.94 5.99
C ILE A 164 -23.85 10.38 6.52
N LEU A 165 -24.34 11.32 5.70
CA LEU A 165 -24.47 12.73 6.09
C LEU A 165 -25.76 13.05 6.84
N GLY A 166 -26.59 12.06 7.20
CA GLY A 166 -27.83 12.28 7.97
C GLY A 166 -28.85 13.20 7.28
N MET A 167 -28.77 13.35 5.95
CA MET A 167 -29.65 14.26 5.21
C MET A 167 -30.96 13.56 4.86
N ASN A 168 -31.94 13.70 5.75
CA ASN A 168 -33.33 13.32 5.49
C ASN A 168 -33.88 14.06 4.26
N ASN A 169 -34.66 13.34 3.45
CA ASN A 169 -35.19 13.77 2.15
C ASN A 169 -35.95 15.10 2.21
N HIS A 170 -35.32 16.20 1.77
CA HIS A 170 -36.01 17.43 1.41
C HIS A 170 -35.45 17.99 0.09
N THR A 171 -35.67 17.23 -0.99
CA THR A 171 -35.52 17.76 -2.35
C THR A 171 -36.34 16.91 -3.32
N GLN A 172 -37.65 16.85 -3.07
CA GLN A 172 -38.64 16.60 -4.12
C GLN A 172 -39.59 17.80 -4.14
N ARG A 173 -39.12 18.97 -4.60
CA ARG A 173 -39.98 20.10 -4.96
C ARG A 173 -39.19 21.21 -5.67
N THR A 174 -38.61 20.93 -6.84
CA THR A 174 -38.15 22.02 -7.72
C THR A 174 -38.12 21.68 -9.21
N GLU A 175 -38.85 20.64 -9.66
CA GLU A 175 -39.01 20.36 -11.10
C GLU A 175 -40.41 20.69 -11.64
N HIS A 176 -41.33 21.24 -10.83
CA HIS A 176 -42.69 21.59 -11.29
C HIS A 176 -42.99 23.10 -11.37
N GLN A 177 -41.98 23.98 -11.28
CA GLN A 177 -42.19 25.44 -11.41
C GLN A 177 -41.53 26.09 -12.62
N PHE A 178 -41.04 25.32 -13.60
CA PHE A 178 -40.38 25.88 -14.79
C PHE A 178 -41.19 25.79 -16.10
N LEU A 179 -42.52 25.59 -16.03
CA LEU A 179 -43.38 25.50 -17.22
C LEU A 179 -44.61 26.42 -17.24
N GLU A 180 -44.65 27.48 -16.44
CA GLU A 180 -45.63 28.55 -16.63
C GLU A 180 -44.94 29.90 -16.47
N ILE A 181 -44.50 30.48 -17.59
CA ILE A 181 -44.68 31.89 -17.99
C ILE A 181 -44.19 31.94 -19.45
N LEU A 182 -45.07 31.59 -20.38
CA LEU A 182 -45.08 32.16 -21.73
C LEU A 182 -46.23 33.16 -21.72
N PRO A 183 -46.00 34.47 -21.94
CA PRO A 183 -47.11 35.35 -22.24
C PRO A 183 -47.55 35.07 -23.69
N LYS A 184 -48.81 34.66 -23.83
CA LYS A 184 -49.58 34.81 -25.05
C LYS A 184 -49.94 36.29 -25.21
N ASN A 185 -49.84 36.75 -26.46
CA ASN A 185 -50.27 38.02 -27.05
C ASN A 185 -49.32 39.21 -26.88
#